data_AF-M3EEL3-F1
#
_entry.id   AF-M3EEL3-F1
#
_cell.length_a   1.000
_cell.length_b   1.000
_cell.length_c   1.000
_cell.angle_alpha   90.00
_cell.angle_beta   90.00
_cell.angle_gamma   90.00
#
_symmetry.space_group_name_H-M   'P 1'
#
loop_
_entity.id
_entity.type
_entity.pdbx_description
1 polymer ?
#
loop_
_entity_poly.entity_id
_entity_poly.type
_entity_poly.pdbx_seq_one_letter_code
_entity_poly.pdbx_strand_id
1 'polypeptide(L)'
;MSWVLGQTLNFHKNYVGEEKYREEFFQFTPKVLYGADFRLWHRLGFWESSYVPYSFFKNGIMVSNASVCEMQIIFIIFQRKTRS
;
A
#
# COMPACT_ATOMS: atom_id res chain seq x y z
N MET A 1 -13.21 -18.30 -33.83
CA MET A 1 -11.85 -17.79 -33.51
C MET A 1 -12.02 -16.42 -32.86
N SER A 2 -11.91 -16.33 -31.54
CA SER A 2 -12.10 -15.07 -30.79
C SER A 2 -10.75 -14.54 -30.34
N TRP A 3 -10.35 -13.38 -30.87
CA TRP A 3 -9.16 -12.63 -30.49
C TRP A 3 -9.55 -11.49 -29.54
N VAL A 4 -9.69 -11.79 -28.25
CA VAL A 4 -9.56 -10.78 -27.19
C VAL A 4 -8.84 -11.43 -26.01
N LEU A 5 -7.53 -11.68 -26.15
CA LEU A 5 -6.66 -12.01 -25.01
C LEU A 5 -6.17 -10.72 -24.33
N GLY A 6 -7.05 -9.74 -24.16
CA GLY A 6 -6.80 -8.60 -23.28
C GLY A 6 -6.99 -9.10 -21.85
N GLN A 7 -5.90 -9.41 -21.15
CA GLN A 7 -6.01 -9.80 -19.74
C GLN A 7 -6.45 -8.59 -18.91
N THR A 8 -7.68 -8.63 -18.40
CA THR A 8 -8.27 -7.54 -17.62
C THR A 8 -7.56 -7.38 -16.28
N LEU A 9 -7.16 -6.14 -15.96
CA LEU A 9 -6.68 -5.75 -14.64
C LEU A 9 -7.85 -5.24 -13.80
N ASN A 10 -8.04 -5.81 -12.60
CA ASN A 10 -9.05 -5.39 -11.65
C ASN A 10 -8.42 -4.45 -10.63
N PHE A 11 -8.99 -3.25 -10.47
CA PHE A 11 -8.51 -2.27 -9.51
C PHE A 11 -9.29 -2.37 -8.19
N HIS A 12 -8.55 -2.41 -7.07
CA HIS A 12 -9.12 -2.36 -5.72
C HIS A 12 -8.43 -1.28 -4.89
N LYS A 13 -9.21 -0.60 -4.04
CA LYS A 13 -8.72 0.43 -3.13
C LYS A 13 -9.33 0.25 -1.74
N ASN A 14 -8.64 0.73 -0.71
CA ASN A 14 -9.13 0.76 0.67
C ASN A 14 -9.68 -0.60 1.19
N TYR A 15 -9.07 -1.69 0.74
CA TYR A 15 -9.58 -3.05 0.95
C TYR A 15 -9.17 -3.64 2.30
N VAL A 16 -8.92 -2.81 3.32
CA VAL A 16 -8.42 -3.22 4.64
C VAL A 16 -9.37 -4.20 5.31
N GLY A 17 -10.68 -3.97 5.18
CA GLY A 17 -11.73 -4.84 5.72
C GLY A 17 -12.00 -6.09 4.88
N GLU A 18 -11.39 -6.21 3.70
CA GLU A 18 -11.65 -7.29 2.75
C GLU A 18 -10.52 -8.32 2.82
N GLU A 19 -10.74 -9.37 3.61
CA GLU A 19 -9.73 -10.40 3.93
C GLU A 19 -9.01 -10.94 2.71
N LYS A 20 -9.74 -11.22 1.63
CA LYS A 20 -9.18 -11.70 0.36
C LYS A 20 -8.08 -10.80 -0.20
N TYR A 21 -8.34 -9.49 -0.30
CA TYR A 21 -7.39 -8.54 -0.88
C TYR A 21 -6.25 -8.22 0.08
N ARG A 22 -6.55 -8.21 1.39
CA ARG A 22 -5.55 -8.04 2.44
C ARG A 22 -4.55 -9.20 2.48
N GLU A 23 -5.00 -10.44 2.30
CA GLU A 23 -4.11 -11.59 2.27
C GLU A 23 -3.19 -11.56 1.03
N GLU A 24 -3.73 -11.21 -0.13
CA GLU A 24 -2.92 -11.00 -1.34
C GLU A 24 -1.86 -9.91 -1.13
N PHE A 25 -2.20 -8.81 -0.44
CA PHE A 25 -1.24 -7.77 -0.07
C PHE A 25 -0.09 -8.32 0.81
N PHE A 26 -0.41 -9.16 1.80
CA PHE A 26 0.59 -9.80 2.67
C PHE A 26 1.46 -10.85 1.97
N GLN A 27 0.99 -11.42 0.87
CA GLN A 27 1.79 -12.32 0.03
C GLN A 27 2.61 -11.56 -1.00
N PHE A 28 2.12 -10.42 -1.48
CA PHE A 28 2.75 -9.59 -2.50
C PHE A 28 3.91 -8.76 -1.92
N THR A 29 3.67 -8.05 -0.82
CA THR A 29 4.62 -7.05 -0.29
C THR A 29 6.00 -7.59 0.06
N PRO A 30 6.19 -8.77 0.68
CA PRO A 30 7.54 -9.28 0.96
C PRO A 30 8.35 -9.55 -0.32
N LYS A 31 7.67 -9.92 -1.42
CA LYS A 31 8.30 -10.24 -2.71
C LYS A 31 8.80 -8.99 -3.43
N VAL A 32 8.16 -7.84 -3.22
CA VAL A 32 8.43 -6.60 -3.98
C VAL A 32 9.03 -5.47 -3.15
N LEU A 33 8.93 -5.52 -1.82
CA LEU A 33 9.39 -4.48 -0.89
C LEU A 33 10.49 -5.02 0.05
N TYR A 34 11.50 -5.67 -0.51
CA TYR A 34 12.70 -6.11 0.21
C TYR A 34 12.40 -6.88 1.51
N GLY A 35 11.39 -7.76 1.49
CA GLY A 35 11.01 -8.58 2.66
C GLY A 35 10.05 -7.91 3.65
N ALA A 36 9.50 -6.73 3.35
CA ALA A 36 8.51 -6.09 4.21
C ALA A 36 7.23 -6.95 4.33
N ASP A 37 6.98 -7.48 5.53
CA ASP A 37 5.76 -8.23 5.87
C ASP A 37 4.86 -7.39 6.78
N PHE A 38 3.71 -7.01 6.25
CA PHE A 38 2.74 -6.15 6.93
C PHE A 38 1.77 -6.91 7.87
N ARG A 39 1.87 -8.24 8.00
CA ARG A 39 0.97 -9.03 8.87
C ARG A 39 1.10 -8.64 10.34
N LEU A 40 2.33 -8.48 10.83
CA LEU A 40 2.57 -8.07 12.22
C LEU A 40 2.06 -6.65 12.45
N TRP A 41 2.37 -5.74 11.51
CA TRP A 41 1.92 -4.36 11.55
C TRP A 41 0.38 -4.25 11.61
N HIS A 42 -0.32 -5.01 10.77
CA HIS A 42 -1.78 -5.09 10.78
C HIS A 42 -2.32 -5.71 12.09
N ARG A 43 -1.72 -6.80 12.59
CA ARG A 43 -2.14 -7.45 13.85
C ARG A 43 -2.04 -6.51 15.05
N LEU A 44 -1.04 -5.62 15.04
CA LEU A 44 -0.84 -4.63 16.09
C LEU A 44 -1.80 -3.43 15.99
N GLY A 45 -2.70 -3.41 15.00
CA GLY A 45 -3.71 -2.38 14.84
C GLY A 45 -3.20 -1.11 14.14
N PHE A 46 -1.99 -1.14 13.56
CA PHE A 46 -1.40 0.04 12.92
C PHE A 46 -1.96 0.35 11.54
N TRP A 47 -2.78 -0.55 10.97
CA TRP A 47 -3.51 -0.26 9.74
C TRP A 47 -4.73 0.62 10.04
N GLU A 48 -4.46 1.92 10.16
CA GLU A 48 -5.45 2.95 10.42
C GLU A 48 -6.06 3.50 9.12
N SER A 49 -7.09 4.34 9.26
CA SER A 49 -7.75 5.00 8.11
C SER A 49 -6.84 5.94 7.31
N SER A 50 -5.70 6.35 7.89
CA SER A 50 -4.66 7.15 7.24
C SER A 50 -3.84 6.36 6.22
N TYR A 51 -3.89 5.01 6.22
CA TYR A 51 -3.21 4.16 5.26
C TYR A 51 -4.18 3.54 4.26
N VAL A 52 -4.20 4.06 3.03
CA VAL A 52 -5.10 3.61 1.97
C VAL A 52 -4.32 2.87 0.89
N PRO A 53 -4.51 1.55 0.73
CA PRO A 53 -3.88 0.80 -0.35
C PRO A 53 -4.65 0.95 -1.66
N TYR A 54 -3.92 0.93 -2.77
CA TYR A 54 -4.43 0.86 -4.13
C TYR A 54 -3.68 -0.24 -4.87
N SER A 55 -4.39 -1.14 -5.55
CA SER A 55 -3.73 -2.31 -6.15
C SER A 55 -4.45 -2.80 -7.40
N PHE A 56 -3.67 -3.31 -8.34
CA PHE A 56 -4.21 -4.04 -9.48
C PHE A 56 -4.06 -5.55 -9.27
N PHE A 57 -5.09 -6.27 -9.71
CA PHE A 57 -5.19 -7.71 -9.64
C PHE A 57 -5.38 -8.30 -11.02
N LYS A 58 -4.77 -9.45 -11.25
CA LYS A 58 -4.88 -10.22 -12.49
C LYS A 58 -5.20 -11.65 -12.12
N ASN A 59 -6.36 -12.15 -12.57
CA ASN A 59 -6.86 -13.48 -12.20
C ASN A 59 -6.92 -13.70 -10.67
N GLY A 60 -7.25 -12.66 -9.91
CA GLY A 60 -7.32 -12.72 -8.44
C GLY A 60 -5.98 -12.52 -7.72
N ILE A 61 -4.86 -12.49 -8.45
CA ILE A 61 -3.51 -12.32 -7.90
C ILE A 61 -3.10 -10.85 -7.95
N MET A 62 -2.58 -10.29 -6.86
CA MET A 62 -2.05 -8.93 -6.87
C MET A 62 -0.80 -8.80 -7.76
N VAL A 63 -0.78 -7.81 -8.64
CA VAL A 63 0.36 -7.56 -9.56
C VAL A 63 1.04 -6.21 -9.34
N SER A 64 0.38 -5.28 -8.66
CA SER A 64 0.98 -4.02 -8.26
C SER A 64 0.28 -3.42 -7.03
N ASN A 65 1.02 -2.62 -6.29
CA ASN A 65 0.53 -1.85 -5.16
C ASN A 65 1.13 -0.45 -5.17
N ALA A 66 0.30 0.55 -4.85
CA ALA A 66 0.72 1.86 -4.40
C ALA A 66 -0.16 2.22 -3.21
N SER A 67 0.43 2.72 -2.12
CA SER A 67 -0.32 3.04 -0.91
C SER A 67 -0.06 4.48 -0.51
N VAL A 68 -1.09 5.14 0.00
CA VAL A 68 -1.01 6.50 0.54
C VAL A 68 -1.03 6.39 2.05
N CYS A 69 -0.09 7.06 2.71
CA CYS A 69 -0.06 7.21 4.16
C CYS A 69 -0.18 8.70 4.47
N GLU A 70 -1.31 9.11 5.03
CA GLU A 70 -1.49 10.48 5.50
C GLU A 70 -0.70 10.68 6.80
N MET A 71 0.20 11.68 6.79
CA MET A 71 1.07 11.97 7.92
C MET A 71 1.05 13.47 8.22
N GLN A 72 0.99 13.81 9.51
CA GLN A 72 1.25 15.17 9.97
C GLN A 72 2.74 15.34 10.26
N ILE A 73 3.36 16.30 9.60
CA ILE A 73 4.80 16.60 9.75
C ILE A 73 4.94 17.98 10.39
N ILE A 74 5.69 18.07 11.48
CA ILE A 74 6.03 19.33 12.15
C ILE A 74 7.44 19.74 11.70
N PHE A 75 7.55 20.87 11.01
CA PHE A 75 8.84 21.46 10.65
C PHE A 75 9.28 22.48 11.72
N ILE A 76 10.38 22.20 12.43
CA ILE A 76 10.99 23.14 13.37
C ILE A 76 12.20 23.80 12.68
N ILE A 77 12.09 25.10 12.40
CA ILE A 77 13.17 25.88 11.79
C ILE A 77 13.89 26.67 12.88
N PHE A 78 15.17 26.38 13.12
CA PHE A 78 16.04 27.20 13.96
C PHE A 78 16.78 28.24 13.12
N GLN A 79 16.47 29.52 13.33
CA GLN A 79 17.22 30.62 12.72
C GLN A 79 18.49 30.88 13.54
N ARG A 80 19.67 30.66 12.94
CA ARG A 80 20.93 31.15 13.51
C ARG A 80 21.06 32.65 13.21
N LYS A 81 20.97 33.50 14.23
CA LYS A 81 21.29 34.92 14.13
C LYS A 81 22.81 35.06 13.93
N THR A 82 23.25 35.36 12.71
CA THR A 82 24.63 35.82 12.47
C THR A 82 24.80 37.18 13.13
N ARG A 83 25.75 37.29 14.06
CA ARG A 83 26.14 38.59 14.63
C ARG A 83 26.85 39.39 13.54
N SER A 84 26.37 40.61 13.31
CA SER A 84 27.03 41.65 12.51
C SER A 84 28.35 42.09 13.15
#